data_AF-A0A2I1HTX0-F1
#
_entry.id   AF-A0A2I1HTX0-F1
#
_cell.length_a   1.000
_cell.length_b   1.000
_cell.length_c   1.000
_cell.angle_alpha   90.00
_cell.angle_beta   90.00
_cell.angle_gamma   90.00
#
_symmetry.space_group_name_H-M   'P 1'
#
loop_
_entity.id
_entity.type
_entity.pdbx_description
1 polymer ?
#
loop_
_entity_poly.entity_id
_entity_poly.type
_entity_poly.pdbx_seq_one_letter_code
_entity_poly.pdbx_strand_id
1 'polypeptide(L)'
;MQILDSGAQQMCASSWKELNDDDRIHFENEAKKLNNLKDNESYIINAKARKTKLDKAIQEMRKMFRLLQVTCGMEFIAITVSNNSELRSHWFGSSIGEEFYHSYNILNEAIVPFRCFSILKKQEKDGVIKSITGTSNNALENIMDPTNPESTQTLLNDINYAKPNSRETRDKVRAILRKKFDEDVQGGIIPYKNWKEQILYKIVGWPSDVEFKDYANLKSDERSKVLESLDNIKFGFQ
;
A
#
# COMPACT_ATOMS: atom_id res chain seq x y z
N MET A 1 17.65 -4.46 -13.09
CA MET A 1 18.10 -5.63 -12.30
C MET A 1 19.31 -5.17 -11.51
N GLN A 2 19.24 -5.10 -10.18
CA GLN A 2 20.39 -4.78 -9.35
C GLN A 2 21.02 -6.10 -8.91
N ILE A 3 22.29 -6.32 -9.28
CA ILE A 3 23.08 -7.43 -8.76
C ILE A 3 23.49 -7.01 -7.35
N LEU A 4 22.92 -7.62 -6.31
CA LEU A 4 23.15 -7.23 -4.91
C LEU A 4 24.25 -8.06 -4.22
N ASP A 5 24.72 -9.11 -4.86
CA ASP A 5 25.83 -9.93 -4.37
C ASP A 5 27.17 -9.26 -4.67
N SER A 6 27.99 -9.06 -3.64
CA SER A 6 29.26 -8.33 -3.74
C SER A 6 30.31 -9.07 -4.58
N GLY A 7 30.29 -10.41 -4.58
CA GLY A 7 31.16 -11.24 -5.41
C GLY A 7 30.81 -11.14 -6.89
N ALA A 8 29.52 -11.19 -7.21
CA ALA A 8 29.02 -10.99 -8.57
C ALA A 8 29.26 -9.55 -9.07
N GLN A 9 29.09 -8.53 -8.22
CA GLN A 9 29.44 -7.15 -8.57
C GLN A 9 30.93 -6.99 -8.90
N GLN A 10 31.80 -7.63 -8.11
CA GLN A 10 33.24 -7.58 -8.32
C GLN A 10 33.65 -8.31 -9.62
N MET A 11 33.05 -9.46 -9.91
CA MET A 11 33.27 -10.17 -11.19
C MET A 11 32.80 -9.34 -12.38
N CYS A 12 31.60 -8.74 -12.33
CA CYS A 12 31.11 -7.86 -13.39
C CYS A 12 32.02 -6.64 -13.60
N ALA A 13 32.52 -6.04 -12.53
CA ALA A 13 33.43 -4.90 -12.61
C ALA A 13 34.79 -5.28 -13.22
N SER A 14 35.32 -6.46 -12.90
CA SER A 14 36.56 -6.98 -13.48
C SER A 14 36.39 -7.32 -14.95
N SER A 15 35.31 -8.02 -15.33
CA SER A 15 35.03 -8.33 -16.73
C SER A 15 34.79 -7.08 -17.57
N TRP A 16 34.15 -6.04 -17.02
CA TRP A 16 34.02 -4.74 -17.70
C TRP A 16 35.38 -4.04 -17.90
N LYS A 17 36.31 -4.23 -16.96
CA LYS A 17 37.67 -3.70 -17.05
C LYS A 17 38.54 -4.39 -18.11
N GLU A 18 38.22 -5.64 -18.43
CA GLU A 18 38.93 -6.45 -19.43
C GLU A 18 38.43 -6.28 -20.87
N LEU A 19 37.27 -5.64 -21.07
CA LEU A 19 36.76 -5.31 -22.39
C LEU A 19 37.69 -4.31 -23.11
N ASN A 20 37.87 -4.51 -24.41
CA ASN A 20 38.53 -3.54 -25.28
C ASN A 20 37.62 -2.30 -25.49
N ASP A 21 38.21 -1.22 -26.03
CA ASP A 21 37.51 0.05 -26.17
C ASP A 21 36.33 -0.01 -27.16
N ASP A 22 36.46 -0.80 -28.23
CA ASP A 22 35.38 -0.99 -29.22
C ASP A 22 34.15 -1.68 -28.60
N ASP A 23 34.37 -2.72 -27.80
CA ASP A 23 33.33 -3.46 -27.09
C ASP A 23 32.69 -2.59 -26.00
N ARG A 24 33.47 -1.79 -25.27
CA ARG A 24 32.93 -0.83 -24.30
C ARG A 24 32.04 0.21 -24.98
N ILE A 25 32.51 0.80 -26.07
CA ILE A 25 31.73 1.79 -26.83
C ILE A 25 30.46 1.15 -27.37
N HIS A 26 30.53 -0.10 -27.85
CA HIS A 26 29.36 -0.86 -28.30
C HIS A 26 28.32 -1.02 -27.17
N PHE A 27 28.72 -1.53 -26.01
CA PHE A 27 27.82 -1.75 -24.88
C PHE A 27 27.30 -0.44 -24.27
N GLU A 28 28.11 0.61 -24.20
CA GLU A 28 27.65 1.94 -23.79
C GLU A 28 26.60 2.49 -24.77
N ASN A 29 26.80 2.31 -26.07
CA ASN A 29 25.85 2.77 -27.08
C ASN A 29 24.56 1.94 -27.05
N GLU A 30 24.63 0.63 -26.83
CA GLU A 30 23.44 -0.22 -26.61
C GLU A 30 22.70 0.16 -25.33
N ALA A 31 23.42 0.42 -24.23
CA ALA A 31 22.82 0.91 -22.98
C ALA A 31 22.16 2.29 -23.15
N LYS A 32 22.79 3.20 -23.90
CA LYS A 32 22.21 4.51 -24.27
C LYS A 32 20.98 4.34 -25.16
N LYS A 33 20.98 3.43 -26.14
CA LYS A 33 19.80 3.11 -26.96
C LYS A 33 18.66 2.54 -26.12
N LEU A 34 18.94 1.63 -25.19
CA LEU A 34 17.97 1.07 -24.23
C LEU A 34 17.39 2.13 -23.30
N ASN A 35 18.18 3.13 -22.89
CA ASN A 35 17.68 4.27 -22.13
C ASN A 35 16.87 5.25 -23.01
N ASN A 36 17.28 5.49 -24.25
CA ASN A 36 16.55 6.34 -25.20
C ASN A 36 15.25 5.68 -25.70
N LEU A 37 15.13 4.35 -25.61
CA LEU A 37 13.86 3.63 -25.86
C LEU A 37 12.79 3.93 -24.81
N LYS A 38 13.15 4.48 -23.63
CA LYS A 38 12.17 4.88 -22.60
C LYS A 38 11.40 6.15 -22.95
N ASP A 39 11.90 6.97 -23.88
CA ASP A 39 11.30 8.26 -24.24
C ASP A 39 10.34 8.19 -25.46
N ASN A 40 10.24 7.03 -26.12
CA ASN A 40 9.36 6.82 -27.28
C ASN A 40 8.14 5.94 -26.96
N GLU A 41 7.68 5.92 -25.71
CA GLU A 41 6.35 5.38 -25.42
C GLU A 41 5.29 6.39 -25.90
N SER A 42 4.89 6.27 -27.17
CA SER A 42 3.70 6.96 -27.65
C SER A 42 2.52 6.59 -26.75
N TYR A 43 1.92 7.60 -26.11
CA TYR A 43 0.81 7.40 -25.20
C TYR A 43 -0.34 6.75 -25.97
N ILE A 44 -0.67 5.49 -25.64
CA ILE A 44 -1.77 4.78 -26.28
C ILE A 44 -3.08 5.37 -25.76
N ILE A 45 -3.67 6.25 -26.57
CA ILE A 45 -4.91 6.96 -26.22
C ILE A 45 -6.07 5.98 -26.02
N ASN A 46 -6.15 4.94 -26.85
CA ASN A 46 -7.26 3.99 -26.85
C ASN A 46 -7.14 2.95 -25.71
N ALA A 47 -8.17 2.86 -24.86
CA ALA A 47 -8.22 1.90 -23.75
C ALA A 47 -8.15 0.43 -24.18
N LYS A 48 -8.80 0.06 -25.30
CA LYS A 48 -8.77 -1.31 -25.83
C LYS A 48 -7.37 -1.68 -26.31
N ALA A 49 -6.69 -0.78 -27.02
CA ALA A 49 -5.32 -1.00 -27.45
C ALA A 49 -4.34 -1.12 -26.26
N ARG A 50 -4.54 -0.32 -25.20
CA ARG A 50 -3.80 -0.45 -23.93
C ARG A 50 -3.98 -1.83 -23.31
N LYS A 51 -5.22 -2.30 -23.23
CA LYS A 51 -5.53 -3.64 -22.70
C LYS A 51 -4.86 -4.75 -23.52
N THR A 52 -4.97 -4.69 -24.85
CA THR A 52 -4.32 -5.70 -25.72
C THR A 52 -2.80 -5.73 -25.57
N LYS A 53 -2.14 -4.56 -25.46
CA LYS A 53 -0.69 -4.51 -25.24
C LYS A 53 -0.32 -5.06 -23.86
N LEU A 54 -1.10 -4.74 -22.82
CA LEU A 54 -0.92 -5.29 -21.48
C LEU A 54 -1.07 -6.81 -21.46
N ASP A 55 -2.14 -7.35 -22.07
CA ASP A 55 -2.39 -8.79 -22.15
C ASP A 55 -1.23 -9.53 -22.84
N LYS A 56 -0.69 -8.96 -23.92
CA LYS A 56 0.50 -9.51 -24.61
C LYS A 56 1.73 -9.53 -23.70
N ALA A 57 1.98 -8.44 -22.95
CA ALA A 57 3.10 -8.37 -22.01
C ALA A 57 2.95 -9.40 -20.87
N ILE A 58 1.73 -9.57 -20.35
CA ILE A 58 1.41 -10.59 -19.34
C ILE A 58 1.68 -11.99 -19.88
N GLN A 59 1.27 -12.28 -21.12
CA GLN A 59 1.53 -13.58 -21.74
C GLN A 59 3.03 -13.87 -21.89
N GLU A 60 3.84 -12.90 -22.31
CA GLU A 60 5.30 -13.08 -22.39
C GLU A 60 5.92 -13.29 -21.00
N MET A 61 5.49 -12.55 -19.97
CA MET A 61 5.95 -12.78 -18.60
C MET A 61 5.55 -14.16 -18.07
N ARG A 62 4.35 -14.64 -18.36
CA ARG A 62 3.92 -16.00 -18.00
C ARG A 62 4.81 -17.07 -18.62
N LYS A 63 5.26 -16.89 -19.88
CA LYS A 63 6.21 -17.81 -20.51
C LYS A 63 7.55 -17.81 -19.77
N MET A 64 8.06 -16.64 -19.40
CA MET A 64 9.30 -16.53 -18.62
C MET A 64 9.17 -17.18 -17.23
N PHE A 65 8.06 -16.96 -16.52
CA PHE A 65 7.83 -17.58 -15.21
C PHE A 65 7.81 -19.11 -15.31
N ARG A 66 7.14 -19.67 -16.33
CA ARG A 66 7.16 -21.12 -16.58
C ARG A 66 8.58 -21.63 -16.84
N LEU A 67 9.37 -20.91 -17.64
CA LEU A 67 10.75 -21.30 -17.91
C LEU A 67 11.59 -21.31 -16.62
N LEU A 68 11.48 -20.28 -15.80
CA LEU A 68 12.21 -20.19 -14.51
C LEU A 68 11.73 -21.23 -13.50
N GLN A 69 10.43 -21.54 -13.50
CA GLN A 69 9.87 -22.60 -12.67
C GLN A 69 10.48 -23.96 -13.04
N VAL A 70 10.50 -24.31 -14.33
CA VAL A 70 11.05 -25.59 -14.80
C VAL A 70 12.57 -25.66 -14.61
N THR A 71 13.29 -24.58 -14.90
CA THR A 71 14.76 -24.59 -14.92
C THR A 71 15.36 -24.41 -13.53
N CYS A 72 14.71 -23.63 -12.66
CA CYS A 72 15.27 -23.20 -11.39
C CYS A 72 14.42 -23.59 -10.18
N GLY A 73 13.25 -24.21 -10.37
CA GLY A 73 12.34 -24.59 -9.28
C GLY A 73 11.70 -23.40 -8.56
N MET A 74 11.66 -22.22 -9.19
CA MET A 74 11.13 -21.01 -8.57
C MET A 74 9.63 -20.83 -8.87
N GLU A 75 8.86 -20.54 -7.83
CA GLU A 75 7.43 -20.20 -7.94
C GLU A 75 7.23 -18.68 -7.92
N PHE A 76 6.22 -18.20 -8.65
CA PHE A 76 5.99 -16.77 -8.86
C PHE A 76 4.54 -16.39 -8.71
N ILE A 77 4.30 -15.25 -8.07
CA ILE A 77 3.06 -14.49 -8.17
C ILE A 77 3.41 -13.04 -8.50
N ALA A 78 2.82 -12.52 -9.56
CA ALA A 78 2.91 -11.13 -9.95
C ALA A 78 1.55 -10.47 -9.75
N ILE A 79 1.56 -9.33 -9.06
CA ILE A 79 0.40 -8.50 -8.82
C ILE A 79 0.64 -7.17 -9.53
N THR A 80 -0.28 -6.81 -10.41
CA THR A 80 -0.24 -5.58 -11.20
C THR A 80 -1.33 -4.64 -10.72
N VAL A 81 -0.91 -3.43 -10.36
CA VAL A 81 -1.80 -2.40 -9.85
C VAL A 81 -1.92 -1.31 -10.91
N SER A 82 -3.13 -1.02 -11.35
CA SER A 82 -3.35 0.03 -12.36
C SER A 82 -3.55 1.39 -11.70
N ASN A 83 -2.84 2.39 -12.22
CA ASN A 83 -3.09 3.81 -11.95
C ASN A 83 -4.19 4.41 -12.86
N ASN A 84 -4.79 3.60 -13.74
CA ASN A 84 -5.90 4.02 -14.60
C ASN A 84 -7.20 3.41 -14.09
N SER A 85 -8.25 4.23 -13.97
CA SER A 85 -9.58 3.79 -13.52
C SER A 85 -10.20 2.74 -14.45
N GLU A 86 -9.91 2.83 -15.74
CA GLU A 86 -10.45 1.93 -16.79
C GLU A 86 -9.83 0.53 -16.78
N LEU A 87 -8.63 0.39 -16.21
CA LEU A 87 -7.91 -0.88 -16.13
C LEU A 87 -8.00 -1.39 -14.69
N ARG A 88 -8.47 -2.63 -14.54
CA ARG A 88 -8.48 -3.28 -13.23
C ARG A 88 -7.09 -3.80 -12.90
N SER A 89 -6.72 -3.76 -11.62
CA SER A 89 -5.59 -4.53 -11.11
C SER A 89 -5.75 -6.00 -11.50
N HIS A 90 -4.65 -6.64 -11.86
CA HIS A 90 -4.60 -8.04 -12.30
C HIS A 90 -3.50 -8.76 -11.57
N TRP A 91 -3.60 -10.09 -11.51
CA TRP A 91 -2.54 -10.93 -10.99
C TRP A 91 -2.33 -12.12 -11.92
N PHE A 92 -1.12 -12.69 -11.89
CA PHE A 92 -0.76 -13.89 -12.64
C PHE A 92 0.50 -14.52 -12.05
N GLY A 93 0.66 -15.83 -12.20
CA GLY A 93 1.78 -16.54 -11.63
C GLY A 93 2.07 -17.88 -12.28
N SER A 94 2.94 -18.64 -11.61
CA SER A 94 3.05 -20.09 -11.76
C SER A 94 1.90 -20.78 -11.02
N SER A 95 1.69 -22.08 -11.25
CA SER A 95 0.56 -22.83 -10.67
C SER A 95 0.46 -22.67 -9.15
N ILE A 96 1.56 -22.82 -8.42
CA ILE A 96 1.57 -22.70 -6.94
C ILE A 96 1.39 -21.24 -6.52
N GLY A 97 1.99 -20.28 -7.23
CA GLY A 97 1.81 -18.86 -6.92
C GLY A 97 0.37 -18.38 -7.12
N GLU A 98 -0.32 -18.90 -8.15
CA GLU A 98 -1.74 -18.61 -8.38
C GLU A 98 -2.65 -19.27 -7.34
N GLU A 99 -2.34 -20.51 -6.93
CA GLU A 99 -3.04 -21.21 -5.84
C GLU A 99 -2.87 -20.48 -4.50
N PHE A 100 -1.66 -20.00 -4.20
CA PHE A 100 -1.37 -19.16 -3.04
C PHE A 100 -2.22 -17.89 -3.07
N TYR A 101 -2.30 -17.21 -4.21
CA TYR A 101 -3.13 -16.01 -4.34
C TYR A 101 -4.62 -16.29 -4.08
N HIS A 102 -5.13 -17.40 -4.60
CA HIS A 102 -6.52 -17.81 -4.38
C HIS A 102 -6.82 -18.17 -2.93
N SER A 103 -5.87 -18.80 -2.25
CA SER A 103 -6.04 -19.26 -0.86
C SER A 103 -5.98 -18.13 0.16
N TYR A 104 -5.38 -16.97 -0.20
CA TYR A 104 -5.16 -15.84 0.70
C TYR A 104 -5.89 -14.58 0.22
N ASN A 105 -7.16 -14.45 0.62
CA ASN A 105 -7.99 -13.30 0.24
C ASN A 105 -7.44 -11.94 0.73
N ILE A 106 -6.56 -11.94 1.74
CA ILE A 106 -5.87 -10.73 2.23
C ILE A 106 -5.07 -10.00 1.14
N LEU A 107 -4.61 -10.71 0.11
CA LEU A 107 -3.88 -10.10 -1.00
C LEU A 107 -4.78 -9.22 -1.87
N ASN A 108 -6.06 -9.58 -2.03
CA ASN A 108 -7.03 -8.71 -2.71
C ASN A 108 -7.27 -7.42 -1.92
N GLU A 109 -7.33 -7.51 -0.60
CA GLU A 109 -7.50 -6.34 0.28
C GLU A 109 -6.26 -5.45 0.25
N ALA A 110 -5.05 -6.05 0.28
CA ALA A 110 -3.78 -5.34 0.23
C ALA A 110 -3.59 -4.54 -1.08
N ILE A 111 -4.18 -4.98 -2.20
CA ILE A 111 -4.10 -4.28 -3.50
C ILE A 111 -4.80 -2.92 -3.48
N VAL A 112 -5.85 -2.76 -2.65
CA VAL A 112 -6.67 -1.55 -2.65
C VAL A 112 -5.85 -0.30 -2.26
N PRO A 113 -5.10 -0.29 -1.14
CA PRO A 113 -4.18 0.80 -0.80
C PRO A 113 -3.18 1.14 -1.91
N PHE A 114 -2.54 0.13 -2.51
CA PHE A 114 -1.58 0.35 -3.61
C PHE A 114 -2.25 1.00 -4.82
N ARG A 115 -3.50 0.61 -5.13
CA ARG A 115 -4.26 1.19 -6.24
C ARG A 115 -4.61 2.65 -5.96
N CYS A 116 -5.11 2.95 -4.77
CA CYS A 116 -5.39 4.32 -4.35
C CYS A 116 -4.14 5.19 -4.44
N PHE A 117 -3.02 4.72 -3.89
CA PHE A 117 -1.73 5.41 -3.97
C PHE A 117 -1.29 5.66 -5.43
N SER A 118 -1.38 4.63 -6.28
CA SER A 118 -0.98 4.72 -7.69
C SER A 118 -1.81 5.73 -8.48
N ILE A 119 -3.13 5.80 -8.21
CA ILE A 119 -4.02 6.80 -8.82
C ILE A 119 -3.64 8.21 -8.36
N LEU A 120 -3.43 8.41 -7.05
CA LEU A 120 -3.05 9.72 -6.50
C LEU A 120 -1.71 10.20 -7.07
N LYS A 121 -0.70 9.32 -7.13
CA LYS A 121 0.60 9.65 -7.74
C LYS A 121 0.51 10.02 -9.21
N LYS A 122 -0.39 9.37 -9.95
CA LYS A 122 -0.67 9.76 -11.34
C LYS A 122 -1.32 11.14 -11.40
N GLN A 123 -2.34 11.41 -10.59
CA GLN A 123 -3.00 12.72 -10.55
C GLN A 123 -2.03 13.85 -10.16
N GLU A 124 -1.08 13.57 -9.28
CA GLU A 124 -0.01 14.51 -8.89
C GLU A 124 0.90 14.81 -10.08
N LYS A 125 1.36 13.76 -10.80
CA LYS A 125 2.16 13.91 -12.01
C LYS A 125 1.42 14.66 -13.13
N ASP A 126 0.13 14.39 -13.28
CA ASP A 126 -0.73 15.02 -14.29
C ASP A 126 -1.12 16.46 -13.90
N GLY A 127 -0.68 16.96 -12.73
CA GLY A 127 -0.95 18.32 -12.24
C GLY A 127 -2.40 18.54 -11.78
N VAL A 128 -3.21 17.48 -11.72
CA VAL A 128 -4.61 17.51 -11.28
C VAL A 128 -4.69 17.81 -9.78
N ILE A 129 -3.74 17.27 -9.02
CA ILE A 129 -3.55 17.59 -7.61
C ILE A 129 -2.16 18.21 -7.44
N LYS A 130 -2.06 19.25 -6.61
CA LYS A 130 -0.77 19.90 -6.33
C LYS A 130 0.05 19.00 -5.41
N SER A 131 1.29 18.70 -5.81
CA SER A 131 2.32 18.23 -4.90
C SER A 131 2.45 19.25 -3.76
N ILE A 132 2.23 18.82 -2.52
CA ILE A 132 2.47 19.66 -1.35
C ILE A 132 3.99 19.64 -1.09
N THR A 133 4.74 20.24 -2.00
CA THR A 133 6.17 20.52 -1.84
C THR A 133 6.30 22.01 -1.63
N GLY A 134 6.12 22.48 -0.40
CA GLY A 134 6.21 23.91 -0.06
C GLY A 134 5.27 24.43 1.01
N THR A 135 4.42 23.59 1.60
CA THR A 135 4.03 23.80 3.00
C THR A 135 4.98 22.93 3.79
N SER A 136 5.48 23.42 4.93
CA SER A 136 6.24 22.60 5.87
C SER A 136 5.65 21.21 5.96
N ASN A 137 6.49 20.23 6.27
CA ASN A 137 6.07 18.88 6.62
C ASN A 137 5.19 18.89 7.90
N ASN A 138 4.21 19.77 8.04
CA ASN A 138 3.37 19.93 9.23
C ASN A 138 1.89 19.81 8.84
N ALA A 139 1.55 19.45 7.59
CA ALA A 139 0.16 19.23 7.17
C ALA A 139 -0.16 17.75 6.89
N LEU A 140 0.85 16.93 6.57
CA LEU A 140 0.73 15.46 6.46
C LEU A 140 1.62 14.70 7.46
N GLU A 141 2.66 15.35 8.01
CA GLU A 141 3.48 14.84 9.13
C GLU A 141 2.87 15.21 10.51
N ASN A 142 1.72 15.91 10.53
CA ASN A 142 0.88 16.00 11.74
C ASN A 142 0.08 14.71 12.01
N ILE A 143 0.39 13.62 11.30
CA ILE A 143 0.04 12.26 11.72
C ILE A 143 1.36 11.56 12.07
N MET A 144 1.84 11.91 13.27
CA MET A 144 2.86 11.25 14.11
C MET A 144 4.10 10.70 13.39
N ASP A 145 5.20 11.42 13.61
CA ASP A 145 6.57 10.93 13.62
C ASP A 145 6.67 9.46 14.12
N PRO A 146 7.11 8.49 13.30
CA PRO A 146 7.29 7.09 13.70
C PRO A 146 8.41 6.88 14.72
N THR A 147 9.12 7.95 15.10
CA THR A 147 10.33 7.85 15.91
C THR A 147 10.07 7.88 17.42
N ASN A 148 8.81 7.84 17.87
CA ASN A 148 8.47 7.54 19.26
C ASN A 148 7.15 6.76 19.35
N PRO A 149 7.16 5.46 19.71
CA PRO A 149 5.93 4.71 19.92
C PRO A 149 5.33 5.15 21.27
N GLU A 150 4.65 6.29 21.31
CA GLU A 150 3.84 6.66 22.47
C GLU A 150 2.84 5.55 22.73
N SER A 151 3.03 4.78 23.78
CA SER A 151 2.20 3.64 24.11
C SER A 151 0.72 4.03 24.15
N THR A 152 -0.19 3.09 23.87
CA THR A 152 -1.64 3.33 23.98
C THR A 152 -2.01 3.88 25.37
N GLN A 153 -1.26 3.50 26.41
CA GLN A 153 -1.39 4.04 27.76
C GLN A 153 -1.03 5.54 27.88
N THR A 154 0.01 5.99 27.17
CA THR A 154 0.39 7.41 27.13
C THR A 154 -0.71 8.25 26.49
N LEU A 155 -1.26 7.79 25.37
CA LEU A 155 -2.34 8.50 24.67
C LEU A 155 -3.64 8.58 25.49
N LEU A 156 -3.94 7.54 26.27
CA LEU A 156 -5.10 7.51 27.17
C LEU A 156 -4.98 8.52 28.32
N ASN A 157 -3.77 8.72 28.84
CA ASN A 157 -3.51 9.69 29.92
C ASN A 157 -3.67 11.15 29.45
N ASP A 158 -3.47 11.41 28.16
CA ASP A 158 -3.52 12.75 27.56
C ASP A 158 -4.93 13.18 27.11
N ILE A 159 -5.94 12.33 27.29
CA ILE A 159 -7.32 12.65 26.92
C ILE A 159 -7.98 13.57 27.96
N ASN A 160 -8.62 14.63 27.46
CA ASN A 160 -9.48 15.47 28.27
C ASN A 160 -10.91 14.91 28.30
N TYR A 161 -11.20 14.09 29.31
CA TYR A 161 -12.52 13.50 29.55
C TYR A 161 -13.63 14.53 29.80
N ALA A 162 -13.29 15.73 30.28
CA ALA A 162 -14.27 16.79 30.55
C ALA A 162 -14.74 17.54 29.29
N LYS A 163 -14.10 17.31 28.12
CA LYS A 163 -14.42 17.99 26.86
C LYS A 163 -14.68 17.02 25.71
N PRO A 164 -15.70 16.13 25.81
CA PRO A 164 -15.95 15.04 24.87
C PRO A 164 -16.19 15.50 23.42
N ASN A 165 -16.69 16.72 23.24
CA ASN A 165 -17.02 17.30 21.94
C ASN A 165 -15.89 18.12 21.29
N SER A 166 -14.78 18.36 22.01
CA SER A 166 -13.70 19.18 21.49
C SER A 166 -13.03 18.51 20.29
N ARG A 167 -12.53 19.32 19.35
CA ARG A 167 -11.77 18.79 18.20
C ARG A 167 -10.57 17.96 18.65
N GLU A 168 -9.86 18.44 19.66
CA GLU A 168 -8.70 17.76 20.23
C GLU A 168 -9.06 16.36 20.78
N THR A 169 -10.10 16.27 21.61
CA THR A 169 -10.56 14.98 22.15
C THR A 169 -11.00 14.04 21.03
N ARG A 170 -11.68 14.55 19.98
CA ARG A 170 -12.09 13.73 18.84
C ARG A 170 -10.90 13.16 18.07
N ASP A 171 -9.88 13.98 17.85
CA ASP A 171 -8.68 13.56 17.13
C ASP A 171 -7.86 12.55 17.96
N LYS A 172 -7.75 12.76 19.28
CA LYS A 172 -7.10 11.82 20.22
C LYS A 172 -7.83 10.48 20.31
N VAL A 173 -9.15 10.48 20.48
CA VAL A 173 -9.94 9.22 20.51
C VAL A 173 -9.77 8.46 19.20
N ARG A 174 -9.76 9.15 18.04
CA ARG A 174 -9.54 8.51 16.74
C ARG A 174 -8.14 7.89 16.65
N ALA A 175 -7.11 8.57 17.15
CA ALA A 175 -5.75 8.04 17.19
C ALA A 175 -5.66 6.76 18.06
N ILE A 176 -6.27 6.78 19.25
CA ILE A 176 -6.28 5.63 20.16
C ILE A 176 -7.01 4.45 19.54
N LEU A 177 -8.20 4.65 18.97
CA LEU A 177 -8.95 3.56 18.34
C LEU A 177 -8.18 2.95 17.16
N ARG A 178 -7.52 3.78 16.34
CA ARG A 178 -6.67 3.29 15.24
C ARG A 178 -5.49 2.48 15.74
N LYS A 179 -4.81 2.97 16.78
CA LYS A 179 -3.67 2.27 17.37
C LYS A 179 -4.10 0.92 17.97
N LYS A 180 -5.21 0.89 18.72
CA LYS A 180 -5.79 -0.35 19.23
C LYS A 180 -6.16 -1.32 18.10
N PHE A 181 -6.72 -0.83 17.01
CA PHE A 181 -7.06 -1.66 15.85
C PHE A 181 -5.82 -2.27 15.18
N ASP A 182 -4.75 -1.49 15.05
CA ASP A 182 -3.47 -1.99 14.54
C ASP A 182 -2.80 -2.98 15.50
N GLU A 183 -2.80 -2.68 16.81
CA GLU A 183 -2.23 -3.56 17.85
C GLU A 183 -3.00 -4.88 18.00
N ASP A 184 -4.34 -4.83 18.00
CA ASP A 184 -5.18 -5.99 18.29
C ASP A 184 -5.38 -6.91 17.07
N VAL A 185 -5.47 -6.34 15.85
CA VAL A 185 -5.81 -7.09 14.63
C VAL A 185 -4.91 -6.80 13.43
N GLN A 186 -3.81 -6.04 13.60
CA GLN A 186 -2.90 -5.63 12.51
C GLN A 186 -3.65 -4.98 11.33
N GLY A 187 -4.75 -4.29 11.65
CA GLY A 187 -5.63 -3.67 10.68
C GLY A 187 -5.22 -2.24 10.40
N GLY A 188 -5.19 -1.84 9.12
CA GLY A 188 -4.87 -0.47 8.75
C GLY A 188 -6.00 0.53 9.09
N ILE A 189 -7.02 0.61 8.24
CA ILE A 189 -8.12 1.57 8.41
C ILE A 189 -9.34 0.85 8.97
N ILE A 190 -9.84 1.33 10.11
CA ILE A 190 -11.10 0.84 10.69
C ILE A 190 -12.25 1.04 9.68
N PRO A 191 -12.96 -0.02 9.25
CA PRO A 191 -13.97 0.03 8.22
C PRO A 191 -15.32 0.55 8.74
N TYR A 192 -15.36 1.75 9.35
CA TYR A 192 -16.57 2.31 9.98
C TYR A 192 -17.82 2.30 9.08
N LYS A 193 -17.68 2.59 7.78
CA LYS A 193 -18.81 2.63 6.83
C LYS A 193 -19.44 1.26 6.57
N ASN A 194 -18.60 0.22 6.52
CA ASN A 194 -19.03 -1.14 6.18
C ASN A 194 -19.00 -2.05 7.41
N TRP A 195 -18.97 -1.49 8.62
CA TRP A 195 -18.78 -2.25 9.85
C TRP A 195 -19.87 -3.28 10.10
N LYS A 196 -21.10 -3.01 9.65
CA LYS A 196 -22.24 -3.95 9.74
C LYS A 196 -22.20 -5.05 8.68
N GLU A 197 -21.50 -4.82 7.57
CA GLU A 197 -21.45 -5.75 6.43
C GLU A 197 -20.21 -6.66 6.47
N GLN A 198 -19.15 -6.22 7.15
CA GLN A 198 -17.93 -6.99 7.33
C GLN A 198 -18.12 -8.12 8.35
N ILE A 199 -17.38 -9.23 8.15
CA ILE A 199 -17.43 -10.45 8.98
C ILE A 199 -16.08 -10.77 9.66
N LEU A 200 -15.08 -9.90 9.50
CA LEU A 200 -13.70 -10.16 9.90
C LEU A 200 -13.43 -9.73 11.34
N TYR A 201 -14.01 -8.62 11.76
CA TYR A 201 -13.65 -7.93 12.99
C TYR A 201 -14.84 -7.85 13.93
N LYS A 202 -14.55 -8.03 15.21
CA LYS A 202 -15.44 -7.71 16.31
C LYS A 202 -14.83 -6.62 17.18
N ILE A 203 -15.69 -5.87 17.85
CA ILE A 203 -15.32 -4.89 18.87
C ILE A 203 -15.90 -5.31 20.21
N VAL A 204 -15.06 -5.30 21.24
CA VAL A 204 -15.40 -5.64 22.62
C VAL A 204 -15.23 -4.39 23.47
N GLY A 205 -16.09 -4.19 24.47
CA GLY A 205 -16.00 -3.02 25.36
C GLY A 205 -16.56 -1.73 24.78
N TRP A 206 -17.12 -1.75 23.57
CA TRP A 206 -17.89 -0.64 23.04
C TRP A 206 -19.25 -0.53 23.76
N PRO A 207 -19.76 0.68 24.09
CA PRO A 207 -21.05 0.84 24.74
C PRO A 207 -22.18 0.18 23.92
N SER A 208 -22.96 -0.72 24.55
CA SER A 208 -23.96 -1.54 23.87
C SER A 208 -25.13 -0.75 23.29
N ASP A 209 -25.42 0.42 23.86
CA ASP A 209 -26.48 1.34 23.43
C ASP A 209 -26.01 2.37 22.41
N VAL A 210 -24.74 2.30 21.97
CA VAL A 210 -24.15 3.21 20.99
C VAL A 210 -23.78 2.44 19.73
N GLU A 211 -24.29 2.89 18.58
CA GLU A 211 -23.87 2.34 17.29
C GLU A 211 -22.38 2.60 17.03
N PHE A 212 -21.64 1.56 16.63
CA PHE A 212 -20.23 1.71 16.26
C PHE A 212 -20.07 2.50 14.95
N LYS A 213 -19.49 3.69 15.06
CA LYS A 213 -19.18 4.61 13.95
C LYS A 213 -18.02 5.53 14.34
N ASP A 214 -17.48 6.27 13.37
CA ASP A 214 -16.41 7.23 13.66
C ASP A 214 -16.85 8.20 14.77
N TYR A 215 -15.96 8.43 15.75
CA TYR A 215 -16.25 9.23 16.94
C TYR A 215 -16.76 10.64 16.60
N ALA A 216 -16.35 11.20 15.45
CA ALA A 216 -16.86 12.47 14.97
C ALA A 216 -18.36 12.44 14.63
N ASN A 217 -18.92 11.29 14.28
CA ASN A 217 -20.32 11.11 13.89
C ASN A 217 -21.23 10.69 15.06
N LEU A 218 -20.66 10.50 16.25
CA LEU A 218 -21.42 10.28 17.48
C LEU A 218 -22.12 11.56 17.94
N LYS A 219 -23.26 11.41 18.62
CA LYS A 219 -23.94 12.48 19.34
C LYS A 219 -23.15 12.86 20.60
N SER A 220 -23.46 14.02 21.18
CA SER A 220 -22.73 14.55 22.35
C SER A 220 -22.79 13.62 23.57
N ASP A 221 -23.94 13.01 23.81
CA ASP A 221 -24.17 12.04 24.89
C ASP A 221 -23.47 10.70 24.61
N GLU A 222 -23.53 10.21 23.37
CA GLU A 222 -22.84 8.99 22.92
C GLU A 222 -21.31 9.11 23.07
N ARG A 223 -20.75 10.28 22.77
CA ARG A 223 -19.31 10.56 22.90
C ARG A 223 -18.78 10.36 24.32
N SER A 224 -19.55 10.78 25.32
CA SER A 224 -19.16 10.65 26.73
C SER A 224 -19.09 9.18 27.15
N LYS A 225 -20.08 8.38 26.73
CA LYS A 225 -20.12 6.92 27.00
C LYS A 225 -18.92 6.20 26.37
N VAL A 226 -18.57 6.57 25.13
CA VAL A 226 -17.42 5.99 24.43
C VAL A 226 -16.10 6.37 25.10
N LEU A 227 -15.97 7.61 25.59
CA LEU A 227 -14.81 8.06 26.36
C LEU A 227 -14.64 7.27 27.66
N GLU A 228 -15.71 7.08 28.43
CA GLU A 228 -15.69 6.31 29.68
C GLU A 228 -15.32 4.84 29.46
N SER A 229 -15.63 4.30 28.28
CA SER A 229 -15.33 2.91 27.93
C SER A 229 -14.00 2.75 27.18
N LEU A 230 -13.28 3.84 26.91
CA LEU A 230 -12.17 3.85 25.95
C LEU A 230 -11.03 2.91 26.32
N ASP A 231 -10.72 2.79 27.62
CA ASP A 231 -9.72 1.85 28.14
C ASP A 231 -10.09 0.39 27.85
N ASN A 232 -11.38 0.07 27.97
CA ASN A 232 -11.91 -1.29 27.85
C ASN A 232 -12.18 -1.72 26.39
N ILE A 233 -12.20 -0.77 25.45
CA ILE A 233 -12.39 -1.08 24.03
C ILE A 233 -11.21 -1.90 23.52
N LYS A 234 -11.52 -3.03 22.87
CA LYS A 234 -10.56 -3.88 22.14
C LYS A 234 -11.17 -4.35 20.83
N PHE A 235 -10.33 -4.58 19.84
CA PHE A 235 -10.69 -5.23 18.61
C PHE A 235 -10.27 -6.70 18.64
N GLY A 236 -10.88 -7.51 17.79
CA GLY A 236 -10.49 -8.90 17.63
C GLY A 236 -11.01 -9.44 16.32
N PHE A 237 -10.49 -10.59 15.90
CA PHE A 237 -11.09 -11.33 14.80
C PHE A 237 -12.39 -11.99 15.26
N GLN A 238 -13.40 -11.99 14.39
CA GLN A 238 -14.71 -12.59 14.70
C GLN A 238 -14.57 -14.08 14.97
#